data_AF-A0AAD6L6W8-F1
#
_entry.id   AF-A0AAD6L6W8-F1
#
_cell.length_a   1.000
_cell.length_b   1.000
_cell.length_c   1.000
_cell.angle_alpha   90.00
_cell.angle_beta   90.00
_cell.angle_gamma   90.00
#
_symmetry.space_group_name_H-M   'P 1'
#
loop_
_entity.id
_entity.type
_entity.pdbx_description
1 polymer ?
#
loop_
_entity_poly.entity_id
_entity_poly.type
_entity_poly.pdbx_seq_one_letter_code
_entity_poly.pdbx_strand_id
1 'polypeptide(L)'
;MLHINRQRSENILQIYFMFLCVTQTAMLRLITSLSFICLMMAISSMAQGPPVLDTDGNPLTRGVEYYVDPAITDVAGGLTLVARNGSCPSYVGQVPIGPGSVEGLPVIFTPSNPGDTIITETTEFTVAFSASSTCVQNTTWGIGEEDPETRRRFIVIGGEPTVFDIDSDQAVGPYTIGWCPACLNPPLCGRPRCGLAGILEQNGTRFLTLDGPAFPFRFRRAKRPWQGL
;
A
#
# COMPACT_ATOMS: atom_id res chain seq x y z
N MET A 1 -48.83 -66.30 3.56
CA MET A 1 -48.25 -65.51 4.67
C MET A 1 -46.75 -65.20 4.48
N LEU A 2 -45.93 -66.17 4.05
CA LEU A 2 -44.49 -65.97 3.77
C LEU A 2 -44.18 -64.93 2.66
N HIS A 3 -45.00 -64.87 1.62
CA HIS A 3 -44.75 -63.97 0.47
C HIS A 3 -44.90 -62.48 0.83
N ILE A 4 -45.83 -62.15 1.74
CA ILE A 4 -46.09 -60.78 2.22
C ILE A 4 -44.95 -60.30 3.13
N ASN A 5 -44.39 -61.19 3.96
CA ASN A 5 -43.25 -60.87 4.83
C ASN A 5 -41.96 -60.61 4.03
N ARG A 6 -41.74 -61.33 2.92
CA ARG A 6 -40.60 -61.10 2.02
C ARG A 6 -40.68 -59.73 1.35
N GLN A 7 -41.83 -59.40 0.76
CA GLN A 7 -42.08 -58.10 0.11
C GLN A 7 -41.91 -56.92 1.08
N ARG A 8 -42.34 -57.10 2.34
CA ARG A 8 -42.17 -56.09 3.39
C ARG A 8 -40.70 -55.89 3.78
N SER A 9 -39.89 -56.95 3.80
CA SER A 9 -38.45 -56.86 4.10
C SER A 9 -37.66 -56.18 2.99
N GLU A 10 -37.99 -56.44 1.71
CA GLU A 10 -37.34 -55.84 0.55
C GLU A 10 -37.63 -54.33 0.48
N ASN A 11 -38.87 -53.91 0.74
CA ASN A 11 -39.24 -52.50 0.82
C ASN A 11 -38.51 -51.76 1.96
N ILE A 12 -38.34 -52.38 3.12
CA ILE A 12 -37.60 -51.78 4.24
C ILE A 12 -36.12 -51.62 3.88
N LEU A 13 -35.49 -52.65 3.31
CA LEU A 13 -34.09 -52.57 2.87
C LEU A 13 -33.89 -51.46 1.83
N GLN A 14 -34.81 -51.33 0.88
CA GLN A 14 -34.74 -50.33 -0.18
C GLN A 14 -34.84 -48.90 0.37
N ILE A 15 -35.67 -48.69 1.40
CA ILE A 15 -35.77 -47.42 2.14
C ILE A 15 -34.44 -47.11 2.85
N TYR A 16 -33.86 -48.08 3.58
CA TYR A 16 -32.55 -47.88 4.24
C TYR A 16 -31.44 -47.52 3.24
N PHE A 17 -31.37 -48.21 2.11
CA PHE A 17 -30.42 -47.88 1.04
C PHE A 17 -30.64 -46.48 0.46
N MET A 18 -31.89 -46.05 0.30
CA MET A 18 -32.20 -44.71 -0.18
C MET A 18 -31.79 -43.63 0.83
N PHE A 19 -32.06 -43.83 2.12
CA PHE A 19 -31.62 -42.91 3.18
C PHE A 19 -30.09 -42.85 3.30
N LEU A 20 -29.40 -43.99 3.22
CA LEU A 20 -27.93 -44.04 3.19
C LEU A 20 -27.35 -43.30 1.98
N CYS A 21 -27.96 -43.46 0.79
CA CYS A 21 -27.52 -42.77 -0.43
C CYS A 21 -27.74 -41.26 -0.35
N VAL A 22 -28.91 -40.81 0.13
CA VAL A 22 -29.23 -39.38 0.30
C VAL A 22 -28.30 -38.73 1.32
N THR A 23 -28.02 -39.41 2.44
CA THR A 23 -27.09 -38.89 3.46
C THR A 23 -25.64 -38.85 2.95
N GLN A 24 -25.19 -39.87 2.23
CA GLN A 24 -23.84 -39.90 1.65
C GLN A 24 -23.64 -38.84 0.54
N THR A 25 -24.64 -38.63 -0.32
CA THR A 25 -24.60 -37.57 -1.34
C THR A 25 -24.68 -36.17 -0.72
N ALA A 26 -25.45 -35.97 0.35
CA ALA A 26 -25.50 -34.72 1.10
C ALA A 26 -24.16 -34.40 1.79
N MET A 27 -23.54 -35.40 2.44
CA MET A 27 -22.23 -35.26 3.05
C MET A 27 -21.13 -34.94 2.03
N LEU A 28 -21.14 -35.60 0.86
CA LEU A 28 -20.18 -35.32 -0.21
C LEU A 28 -20.33 -33.89 -0.74
N ARG A 29 -21.56 -33.39 -0.91
CA ARG A 29 -21.84 -32.00 -1.31
C ARG A 29 -21.40 -30.98 -0.27
N LEU A 30 -21.51 -31.32 1.02
CA LEU A 30 -21.05 -30.45 2.10
C LEU A 30 -19.53 -30.36 2.13
N ILE A 31 -18.82 -31.49 1.97
CA ILE A 31 -17.35 -31.52 1.94
C ILE A 31 -16.83 -30.74 0.72
N THR A 32 -17.44 -30.93 -0.46
CA THR A 32 -17.00 -30.19 -1.66
C THR A 32 -17.23 -28.70 -1.51
N SER A 33 -18.37 -28.26 -0.97
CA SER A 33 -18.63 -26.82 -0.75
C SER A 33 -17.68 -26.22 0.29
N LEU A 34 -17.41 -26.91 1.40
CA LEU A 34 -16.45 -26.46 2.40
C LEU A 34 -15.03 -26.37 1.81
N SER A 35 -14.62 -27.36 1.02
CA SER A 35 -13.31 -27.34 0.35
C SER A 35 -13.20 -26.16 -0.62
N PHE A 36 -14.27 -25.86 -1.35
CA PHE A 36 -14.31 -24.74 -2.28
C PHE A 36 -14.22 -23.41 -1.54
N ILE A 37 -14.95 -23.24 -0.43
CA ILE A 37 -14.86 -22.04 0.43
C ILE A 37 -13.44 -21.88 0.99
N CYS A 38 -12.83 -22.94 1.50
CA CYS A 38 -11.45 -22.92 1.98
C CYS A 38 -10.46 -22.53 0.88
N LEU A 39 -10.65 -23.06 -0.34
CA LEU A 39 -9.81 -22.72 -1.50
C LEU A 39 -9.95 -21.24 -1.87
N MET A 40 -11.17 -20.71 -1.88
CA MET A 40 -11.42 -19.29 -2.17
C MET A 40 -10.81 -18.37 -1.10
N MET A 41 -10.85 -18.75 0.18
CA MET A 41 -10.19 -18.00 1.25
C MET A 41 -8.66 -18.06 1.17
N ALA A 42 -8.09 -19.19 0.74
CA ALA A 42 -6.65 -19.31 0.53
C ALA A 42 -6.18 -18.40 -0.62
N ILE A 43 -6.91 -18.39 -1.74
CA ILE A 43 -6.58 -17.56 -2.91
C ILE A 43 -6.64 -16.07 -2.57
N SER A 44 -7.64 -15.61 -1.79
CA SER A 44 -7.71 -14.21 -1.39
C SER A 44 -6.58 -13.78 -0.46
N SER A 45 -6.08 -14.67 0.41
CA SER A 45 -4.91 -14.37 1.26
C SER A 45 -3.59 -14.23 0.49
N MET A 46 -3.48 -14.87 -0.68
CA MET A 46 -2.30 -14.78 -1.55
C MET A 46 -2.31 -13.54 -2.47
N ALA A 47 -3.42 -12.80 -2.53
CA ALA A 47 -3.56 -11.64 -3.41
C ALA A 47 -2.93 -10.36 -2.82
N GLN A 48 -2.53 -10.36 -1.55
CA GLN A 48 -1.91 -9.22 -0.89
C GLN A 48 -0.39 -9.42 -0.84
N GLY A 49 0.37 -8.42 -1.30
CA GLY A 49 1.83 -8.40 -1.18
C GLY A 49 2.29 -8.46 0.29
N PRO A 50 3.58 -8.70 0.55
CA PRO A 50 4.11 -8.67 1.91
C PRO A 50 3.91 -7.28 2.55
N PRO A 51 3.78 -7.19 3.88
CA PRO A 51 3.66 -5.92 4.58
C PRO A 51 4.92 -5.07 4.43
N VAL A 52 4.75 -3.76 4.20
CA VAL A 52 5.85 -2.80 4.30
C VAL A 52 6.15 -2.59 5.79
N LEU A 53 7.41 -2.81 6.19
CA LEU A 53 7.82 -2.77 7.59
C LEU A 53 8.48 -1.43 7.96
N ASP A 54 8.20 -0.97 9.17
CA ASP A 54 8.95 0.10 9.81
C ASP A 54 10.32 -0.38 10.32
N THR A 55 11.16 0.54 10.76
CA THR A 55 12.51 0.25 11.27
C THR A 55 12.53 -0.65 12.50
N ASP A 56 11.39 -0.82 13.18
CA ASP A 56 11.23 -1.72 14.33
C ASP A 56 10.66 -3.09 13.90
N GLY A 57 10.46 -3.31 12.60
CA GLY A 57 9.94 -4.56 12.02
C GLY A 57 8.42 -4.70 12.07
N ASN A 58 7.68 -3.62 12.37
CA ASN A 58 6.22 -3.66 12.43
C ASN A 58 5.59 -3.16 11.13
N PRO A 59 4.44 -3.70 10.69
CA PRO A 59 3.76 -3.20 9.49
C PRO A 59 3.37 -1.72 9.58
N LEU A 60 3.54 -1.01 8.47
CA LEU A 60 2.97 0.32 8.28
C LEU A 60 1.46 0.23 8.37
N THR A 61 0.88 1.06 9.23
CA THR A 61 -0.53 1.03 9.60
C THR A 61 -1.23 2.31 9.15
N ARG A 62 -2.44 2.20 8.62
CA ARG A 62 -3.28 3.35 8.26
C ARG A 62 -3.42 4.31 9.45
N GLY A 63 -3.34 5.62 9.17
CA GLY A 63 -3.60 6.67 10.17
C GLY A 63 -2.50 6.85 11.23
N VAL A 64 -1.40 6.10 11.13
CA VAL A 64 -0.22 6.26 11.99
C VAL A 64 0.80 7.15 11.28
N GLU A 65 1.48 7.98 12.05
CA GLU A 65 2.53 8.87 11.56
C GLU A 65 3.86 8.14 11.42
N TYR A 66 4.53 8.33 10.29
CA TYR A 66 5.87 7.80 10.01
C TYR A 66 6.76 8.89 9.43
N TYR A 67 8.04 8.88 9.80
CA TYR A 67 9.08 9.57 9.07
C TYR A 67 9.56 8.70 7.91
N VAL A 68 9.73 9.30 6.75
CA VAL A 68 10.33 8.65 5.57
C VAL A 68 11.79 9.07 5.52
N ASP A 69 12.66 8.19 6.00
CA ASP A 69 14.09 8.45 6.13
C ASP A 69 14.86 7.81 4.96
N PRO A 70 16.01 8.37 4.57
CA PRO A 70 16.94 7.67 3.69
C PRO A 70 17.35 6.32 4.28
N ALA A 71 17.39 5.30 3.43
CA ALA A 71 18.00 4.02 3.81
C ALA A 71 19.54 4.03 3.70
N ILE A 72 20.10 5.08 3.10
CA ILE A 72 21.55 5.32 2.98
C ILE A 72 21.94 6.39 4.00
N THR A 73 22.98 6.14 4.81
CA THR A 73 23.46 7.09 5.82
C THR A 73 24.21 8.26 5.19
N ASP A 74 24.28 9.39 5.91
CA ASP A 74 25.15 10.54 5.59
C ASP A 74 24.90 11.23 4.23
N VAL A 75 23.70 11.06 3.65
CA VAL A 75 23.31 11.69 2.37
C VAL A 75 22.29 12.82 2.54
N ALA A 76 21.30 12.65 3.42
CA ALA A 76 20.28 13.65 3.73
C ALA A 76 19.49 13.26 5.00
N GLY A 77 18.64 14.17 5.48
CA GLY A 77 17.60 13.85 6.46
C GLY A 77 16.32 13.29 5.83
N GLY A 78 15.29 13.14 6.66
CA GLY A 78 13.97 12.64 6.25
C GLY A 78 13.25 13.55 5.24
N LEU A 79 12.15 13.04 4.68
CA LEU A 79 11.33 13.81 3.74
C LEU A 79 10.63 14.99 4.43
N THR A 80 10.56 16.12 3.74
CA THR A 80 9.99 17.38 4.23
C THR A 80 9.38 18.19 3.09
N LEU A 81 8.79 19.34 3.43
CA LEU A 81 8.37 20.35 2.45
C LEU A 81 9.52 21.30 2.13
N VAL A 82 9.78 21.50 0.84
CA VAL A 82 10.82 22.41 0.34
C VAL A 82 10.22 23.44 -0.62
N ALA A 83 10.86 24.60 -0.67
CA ALA A 83 10.52 25.67 -1.59
C ALA A 83 11.44 25.65 -2.82
N ARG A 84 10.89 26.03 -3.98
CA ARG A 84 11.68 26.30 -5.18
C ARG A 84 11.78 27.81 -5.36
N ASN A 85 13.01 28.34 -5.42
CA ASN A 85 13.29 29.77 -5.59
C ASN A 85 12.64 30.68 -4.53
N GLY A 86 12.55 30.23 -3.28
CA GLY A 86 12.01 31.03 -2.16
C GLY A 86 10.49 31.24 -2.19
N SER A 87 9.77 30.49 -3.02
CA SER A 87 8.31 30.45 -3.01
C SER A 87 7.76 29.71 -1.79
N CYS A 88 6.43 29.64 -1.69
CA CYS A 88 5.76 28.83 -0.68
C CYS A 88 6.18 27.35 -0.78
N PRO A 89 6.58 26.67 0.32
CA PRO A 89 6.93 25.26 0.28
C PRO A 89 5.74 24.39 -0.13
N SER A 90 5.78 23.90 -1.36
CA SER A 90 4.79 23.00 -1.94
C SER A 90 5.40 21.76 -2.59
N TYR A 91 6.73 21.61 -2.56
CA TYR A 91 7.43 20.45 -3.10
C TYR A 91 7.80 19.49 -1.99
N VAL A 92 7.75 18.20 -2.29
CA VAL A 92 8.31 17.17 -1.41
C VAL A 92 9.82 17.10 -1.67
N GLY A 93 10.61 17.07 -0.61
CA GLY A 93 12.07 17.03 -0.70
C GLY A 93 12.70 16.40 0.52
N GLN A 94 14.03 16.50 0.66
CA GLN A 94 14.76 16.02 1.83
C GLN A 94 15.31 17.18 2.67
N VAL A 95 15.36 16.99 3.99
CA VAL A 95 16.11 17.90 4.87
C VAL A 95 17.60 17.85 4.47
N PRO A 96 18.24 19.00 4.18
CA PRO A 96 19.66 19.04 3.84
C PRO A 96 20.53 18.64 5.04
N ILE A 97 21.73 18.10 4.79
CA ILE A 97 22.70 17.83 5.87
C ILE A 97 23.22 19.17 6.40
N GLY A 98 23.02 19.41 7.70
CA GLY A 98 23.49 20.63 8.34
C GLY A 98 23.31 20.59 9.86
N PRO A 99 23.72 21.64 10.57
CA PRO A 99 23.51 21.77 12.01
C PRO A 99 22.01 21.97 12.28
N GLY A 100 21.34 20.94 12.80
CA GLY A 100 19.90 20.97 13.07
C GLY A 100 19.30 19.57 13.13
N SER A 101 17.97 19.50 13.25
CA SER A 101 17.27 18.22 13.15
C SER A 101 17.31 17.72 11.72
N VAL A 102 17.89 16.54 11.50
CA VAL A 102 17.79 15.77 10.24
C VAL A 102 16.45 15.06 10.11
N GLU A 103 15.56 15.25 11.08
CA GLU A 103 14.22 14.67 11.07
C GLU A 103 13.33 15.43 10.10
N GLY A 104 12.67 14.69 9.21
CA GLY A 104 11.69 15.22 8.27
C GLY A 104 10.36 15.58 8.92
N LEU A 105 9.32 15.74 8.10
CA LEU A 105 7.94 15.85 8.55
C LEU A 105 7.27 14.46 8.53
N PRO A 106 6.47 14.11 9.55
CA PRO A 106 5.75 12.85 9.54
C PRO A 106 4.68 12.83 8.44
N VAL A 107 4.51 11.66 7.83
CA VAL A 107 3.46 11.37 6.85
C VAL A 107 2.49 10.33 7.37
N ILE A 108 1.28 10.35 6.83
CA ILE A 108 0.26 9.33 7.05
C ILE A 108 -0.04 8.65 5.71
N PHE A 109 0.01 7.32 5.71
CA PHE A 109 -0.39 6.49 4.58
C PHE A 109 -1.85 6.06 4.72
N THR A 110 -2.60 6.15 3.62
CA THR A 110 -4.01 5.74 3.55
C THR A 110 -4.19 4.79 2.37
N PRO A 111 -4.39 3.47 2.61
CA PRO A 111 -4.69 2.51 1.54
C PRO A 111 -5.88 2.96 0.70
N SER A 112 -5.81 2.77 -0.62
CA SER A 112 -6.90 3.07 -1.56
C SER A 112 -8.14 2.22 -1.26
N ASN A 113 -7.96 0.98 -0.81
CA ASN A 113 -9.05 0.13 -0.34
C ASN A 113 -9.45 0.52 1.11
N PRO A 114 -10.70 0.96 1.36
CA PRO A 114 -11.16 1.34 2.69
C PRO A 114 -11.12 0.19 3.72
N GLY A 115 -11.14 -1.07 3.29
CA GLY A 115 -11.06 -2.22 4.20
C GLY A 115 -9.66 -2.49 4.76
N ASP A 116 -8.62 -1.98 4.10
CA ASP A 116 -7.24 -2.30 4.46
C ASP A 116 -6.74 -1.43 5.62
N THR A 117 -6.01 -2.06 6.53
CA THR A 117 -5.50 -1.42 7.77
C THR A 117 -3.98 -1.28 7.78
N ILE A 118 -3.30 -2.03 6.92
CA ILE A 118 -1.84 -2.00 6.76
C ILE A 118 -1.47 -1.65 5.32
N ILE A 119 -0.26 -1.15 5.13
CA ILE A 119 0.34 -0.95 3.81
C ILE A 119 1.12 -2.21 3.44
N THR A 120 0.75 -2.80 2.31
CA THR A 120 1.45 -3.93 1.69
C THR A 120 2.17 -3.47 0.44
N GLU A 121 3.24 -4.16 0.07
CA GLU A 121 3.97 -3.88 -1.17
C GLU A 121 3.01 -3.94 -2.38
N THR A 122 3.27 -3.12 -3.40
CA THR A 122 2.47 -2.93 -4.63
C THR A 122 1.03 -2.43 -4.45
N THR A 123 0.60 -2.20 -3.21
CA THR A 123 -0.74 -1.72 -2.92
C THR A 123 -0.80 -0.21 -3.03
N GLU A 124 -1.77 0.29 -3.81
CA GLU A 124 -1.98 1.73 -3.98
C GLU A 124 -2.46 2.39 -2.68
N PHE A 125 -1.86 3.53 -2.34
CA PHE A 125 -2.24 4.37 -1.21
C PHE A 125 -2.10 5.85 -1.56
N THR A 126 -2.81 6.71 -0.83
CA THR A 126 -2.48 8.14 -0.76
C THR A 126 -1.58 8.41 0.43
N VAL A 127 -0.74 9.43 0.32
CA VAL A 127 0.16 9.87 1.38
C VAL A 127 0.06 11.37 1.57
N ALA A 128 0.00 11.82 2.82
CA ALA A 128 -0.07 13.23 3.18
C ALA A 128 0.88 13.53 4.34
N PHE A 129 1.46 14.72 4.35
CA PHE A 129 2.12 15.19 5.58
C PHE A 129 1.09 15.43 6.67
N SER A 130 1.38 14.96 7.89
CA SER A 130 0.52 15.21 9.06
C SER A 130 0.61 16.66 9.54
N ALA A 131 1.75 17.31 9.31
CA ALA A 131 1.94 18.73 9.60
C ALA A 131 1.16 19.60 8.63
N SER A 132 0.56 20.69 9.13
CA SER A 132 -0.05 21.72 8.29
C SER A 132 1.02 22.55 7.57
N SER A 133 0.74 22.95 6.33
CA SER A 133 1.54 23.93 5.62
C SER A 133 0.91 25.31 5.78
N THR A 134 1.74 26.35 5.95
CA THR A 134 1.28 27.75 5.96
C THR A 134 0.82 28.22 4.58
N CYS A 135 1.13 27.44 3.54
CA CYS A 135 0.93 27.78 2.14
C CYS A 135 -0.25 27.07 1.51
N VAL A 136 -0.46 25.82 1.90
CA VAL A 136 -1.37 24.90 1.23
C VAL A 136 -2.14 24.15 2.30
N GLN A 137 -3.47 24.17 2.20
CA GLN A 137 -4.33 23.47 3.17
C GLN A 137 -4.27 21.95 2.98
N ASN A 138 -4.17 21.47 1.73
CA ASN A 138 -4.07 20.05 1.43
C ASN A 138 -2.60 19.62 1.30
N THR A 139 -2.15 18.75 2.20
CA THR A 139 -0.80 18.19 2.24
C THR A 139 -0.68 16.81 1.59
N THR A 140 -1.74 16.33 0.93
CA THR A 140 -1.74 15.09 0.17
C THR A 140 -0.85 15.24 -1.05
N TRP A 141 -0.03 14.24 -1.31
CA TRP A 141 0.92 14.26 -2.41
C TRP A 141 0.22 14.08 -3.75
N GLY A 142 0.71 14.84 -4.72
CA GLY A 142 0.36 14.76 -6.13
C GLY A 142 1.62 14.80 -7.00
N ILE A 143 1.44 14.66 -8.31
CA ILE A 143 2.51 14.79 -9.29
C ILE A 143 2.32 16.11 -10.03
N GLY A 144 3.34 16.97 -9.98
CA GLY A 144 3.40 18.20 -10.76
C GLY A 144 3.62 17.94 -12.25
N GLU A 145 3.44 18.97 -13.06
CA GLU A 145 3.78 18.90 -14.49
C GLU A 145 5.25 18.57 -14.71
N GLU A 146 5.56 18.03 -15.89
CA GLU A 146 6.94 17.78 -16.29
C GLU A 146 7.69 19.11 -16.42
N ASP A 147 8.73 19.27 -15.63
CA ASP A 147 9.59 20.44 -15.68
C ASP A 147 10.40 20.43 -16.98
N PRO A 148 10.33 21.48 -17.81
CA PRO A 148 10.92 21.47 -19.14
C PRO A 148 12.45 21.47 -19.13
N GLU A 149 13.06 21.99 -18.07
CA GLU A 149 14.52 22.08 -17.92
C GLU A 149 15.11 20.74 -17.48
N THR A 150 14.56 20.16 -16.42
CA THR A 150 15.09 18.95 -15.78
C THR A 150 14.50 17.67 -16.38
N ARG A 151 13.41 17.81 -17.15
CA ARG A 151 12.59 16.71 -17.71
C ARG A 151 12.03 15.79 -16.63
N ARG A 152 11.90 16.27 -15.39
CA ARG A 152 11.40 15.52 -14.24
C ARG A 152 10.00 15.95 -13.86
N ARG A 153 9.22 15.03 -13.29
CA ARG A 153 7.98 15.37 -12.61
C ARG A 153 8.23 15.44 -11.11
N PHE A 154 7.91 16.58 -10.51
CA PHE A 154 8.11 16.79 -9.07
C PHE A 154 6.95 16.20 -8.29
N ILE A 155 7.23 15.66 -7.10
CA ILE A 155 6.18 15.33 -6.14
C ILE A 155 5.86 16.60 -5.34
N VAL A 156 4.58 16.96 -5.30
CA VAL A 156 4.10 18.24 -4.75
C VAL A 156 2.91 18.04 -3.83
N ILE A 157 2.59 19.05 -3.03
CA ILE A 157 1.33 19.19 -2.32
C ILE A 157 0.48 20.30 -2.93
N GLY A 158 -0.84 20.27 -2.70
CA GLY A 158 -1.77 21.29 -3.20
C GLY A 158 -2.18 21.17 -4.65
N GLY A 159 -1.61 20.22 -5.40
CA GLY A 159 -2.12 19.78 -6.69
C GLY A 159 -3.21 18.73 -6.54
N GLU A 160 -3.54 18.08 -7.65
CA GLU A 160 -4.45 16.92 -7.66
C GLU A 160 -3.81 15.73 -6.92
N PRO A 161 -4.43 15.23 -5.83
CA PRO A 161 -3.94 14.06 -5.13
C PRO A 161 -3.89 12.83 -6.05
N THR A 162 -2.91 11.97 -5.80
CA THR A 162 -2.78 10.72 -6.55
C THR A 162 -2.35 9.58 -5.64
N VAL A 163 -2.30 8.37 -6.21
CA VAL A 163 -1.90 7.16 -5.51
C VAL A 163 -0.45 6.81 -5.82
N PHE A 164 0.22 6.26 -4.81
CA PHE A 164 1.57 5.74 -4.88
C PHE A 164 1.56 4.29 -4.42
N ASP A 165 2.64 3.58 -4.71
CA ASP A 165 2.91 2.24 -4.24
C ASP A 165 4.31 2.17 -3.62
N ILE A 166 4.57 1.12 -2.86
CA ILE A 166 5.89 0.82 -2.30
C ILE A 166 6.29 -0.57 -2.74
N ASP A 167 7.55 -0.74 -3.11
CA ASP A 167 8.12 -2.02 -3.50
C ASP A 167 9.54 -2.19 -2.93
N SER A 168 10.02 -3.43 -2.90
CA SER A 168 11.35 -3.82 -2.42
C SER A 168 11.92 -4.95 -3.27
N ASP A 169 13.14 -4.78 -3.78
CA ASP A 169 13.88 -5.85 -4.48
C ASP A 169 14.43 -6.92 -3.52
N GLN A 170 14.26 -6.73 -2.21
CA GLN A 170 14.72 -7.63 -1.15
C GLN A 170 13.54 -8.11 -0.31
N ALA A 171 13.74 -9.21 0.42
CA ALA A 171 12.70 -9.77 1.28
C ALA A 171 12.20 -8.80 2.37
N VAL A 172 13.05 -7.87 2.84
CA VAL A 172 12.71 -6.82 3.82
C VAL A 172 13.55 -5.58 3.58
N GLY A 173 13.01 -4.60 2.86
CA GLY A 173 13.64 -3.29 2.62
C GLY A 173 15.07 -3.35 2.05
N PRO A 174 15.70 -2.20 1.75
CA PRO A 174 15.12 -0.87 1.73
C PRO A 174 14.07 -0.73 0.62
N TYR A 175 13.14 0.21 0.82
CA TYR A 175 11.96 0.36 -0.01
C TYR A 175 12.12 1.45 -1.06
N THR A 176 11.44 1.30 -2.19
CA THR A 176 11.27 2.36 -3.19
C THR A 176 9.81 2.79 -3.23
N ILE A 177 9.56 4.06 -3.52
CA ILE A 177 8.20 4.60 -3.70
C ILE A 177 7.96 4.72 -5.20
N GLY A 178 6.87 4.13 -5.69
CA GLY A 178 6.45 4.13 -7.08
C GLY A 178 5.23 5.01 -7.34
N TRP A 179 5.08 5.40 -8.61
CA TRP A 179 3.84 5.98 -9.14
C TRP A 179 3.53 5.32 -10.49
N CYS A 180 2.43 4.57 -10.54
CA CYS A 180 1.94 3.92 -11.76
C CYS A 180 0.43 3.64 -11.65
N PRO A 181 -0.43 4.68 -11.57
CA PRO A 181 -1.84 4.49 -11.30
C PRO A 181 -2.51 3.64 -12.37
N ALA A 182 -3.42 2.75 -11.95
CA ALA A 182 -4.15 1.89 -12.87
C ALA A 182 -4.97 2.69 -13.91
N CYS A 183 -4.99 2.19 -15.15
CA CYS A 183 -5.86 2.72 -16.19
C CYS A 183 -7.30 2.27 -15.92
N LEU A 184 -8.10 3.12 -15.28
CA LEU A 184 -9.48 2.83 -14.87
C LEU A 184 -10.46 2.67 -16.06
N ASN A 185 -10.16 3.27 -17.22
CA ASN A 185 -10.99 3.21 -18.43
C ASN A 185 -10.19 2.80 -19.69
N PRO A 186 -9.75 1.54 -19.82
CA PRO A 186 -9.07 1.09 -21.04
C PRO A 186 -10.04 1.05 -22.24
N PRO A 187 -9.65 1.47 -23.46
CA PRO A 187 -8.34 2.00 -23.89
C PRO A 187 -8.25 3.54 -23.85
N LEU A 188 -9.24 4.21 -23.26
CA LEU A 188 -9.36 5.68 -23.28
C LEU A 188 -8.31 6.37 -22.41
N CYS A 189 -7.83 5.72 -21.35
CA CYS A 189 -6.61 6.16 -20.69
C CYS A 189 -5.38 5.73 -21.49
N GLY A 190 -4.54 6.71 -21.82
CA GLY A 190 -3.19 6.43 -22.30
C GLY A 190 -2.40 5.61 -21.26
N ARG A 191 -1.31 4.98 -21.69
CA ARG A 191 -0.39 4.32 -20.73
C ARG A 191 0.27 5.41 -19.88
N PRO A 192 0.04 5.45 -18.56
CA PRO A 192 0.70 6.44 -17.72
C PRO A 192 2.21 6.21 -17.79
N ARG A 193 2.98 7.30 -17.78
CA ARG A 193 4.43 7.20 -17.68
C ARG A 193 4.77 6.85 -16.24
N CYS A 194 4.92 5.57 -15.95
CA CYS A 194 5.25 5.11 -14.61
C CYS A 194 6.67 5.55 -14.22
N GLY A 195 6.92 5.72 -12.92
CA GLY A 195 8.22 6.17 -12.44
C GLY A 195 8.42 5.86 -10.97
N LEU A 196 9.68 5.62 -10.61
CA LEU A 196 10.11 5.50 -9.22
C LEU A 196 10.56 6.86 -8.69
N ALA A 197 10.29 7.11 -7.42
CA ALA A 197 10.70 8.31 -6.72
C ALA A 197 12.22 8.29 -6.50
N GLY A 198 12.87 9.34 -6.96
CA GLY A 198 14.28 9.61 -6.83
C GLY A 198 14.55 11.01 -6.31
N ILE A 199 15.83 11.35 -6.12
CA ILE A 199 16.25 12.67 -5.65
C ILE A 199 16.89 13.46 -6.79
N LEU A 200 16.38 14.67 -7.02
CA LEU A 200 17.01 15.69 -7.84
C LEU A 200 17.55 16.79 -6.94
N GLU A 201 18.86 17.03 -6.99
CA GLU A 201 19.45 18.19 -6.33
C GLU A 201 19.52 19.37 -7.29
N GLN A 202 18.87 20.49 -6.95
CA GLN A 202 18.91 21.74 -7.71
C GLN A 202 19.13 22.91 -6.74
N ASN A 203 20.19 23.69 -6.97
CA ASN A 203 20.56 24.86 -6.14
C ASN A 203 20.69 24.55 -4.64
N GLY A 204 21.22 23.37 -4.29
CA GLY A 204 21.37 22.93 -2.89
C GLY A 204 20.07 22.43 -2.25
N THR A 205 18.94 22.47 -2.96
CA THR A 205 17.68 21.87 -2.52
C THR A 205 17.53 20.49 -3.13
N ARG A 206 17.13 19.52 -2.30
CA ARG A 206 16.93 18.12 -2.70
C ARG A 206 15.44 17.84 -2.86
N PHE A 207 14.99 17.69 -4.09
CA PHE A 207 13.60 17.46 -4.46
C PHE A 207 13.32 15.97 -4.67
N LEU A 208 12.14 15.52 -4.23
CA LEU A 208 11.63 14.21 -4.58
C LEU A 208 10.95 14.31 -5.94
N THR A 209 11.44 13.52 -6.90
CA THR A 209 11.00 13.59 -8.29
C THR A 209 10.84 12.20 -8.89
N LEU A 210 9.98 12.07 -9.88
CA LEU A 210 9.93 10.89 -10.75
C LEU A 210 10.90 11.04 -11.94
N ASP A 211 10.93 10.01 -12.78
CA ASP A 211 11.70 9.96 -14.03
C ASP A 211 13.23 9.96 -13.79
N GLY A 212 13.70 9.39 -12.67
CA GLY A 212 15.10 9.31 -12.29
C GLY A 212 15.55 7.99 -11.71
N PRO A 213 16.81 7.92 -11.25
CA PRO A 213 17.27 6.83 -10.42
C PRO A 213 16.41 6.76 -9.15
N ALA A 214 15.89 5.57 -8.84
CA ALA A 214 15.15 5.34 -7.62
C ALA A 214 16.02 5.63 -6.40
N PHE A 215 15.43 6.22 -5.36
CA PHE A 215 16.09 6.46 -4.10
C PHE A 215 15.52 5.53 -3.02
N PRO A 216 16.37 4.81 -2.26
CA PRO A 216 15.90 3.86 -1.26
C PRO A 216 15.54 4.55 0.06
N PHE A 217 14.40 4.18 0.62
CA PHE A 217 13.82 4.70 1.85
C PHE A 217 13.61 3.61 2.91
N ARG A 218 13.49 4.07 4.15
CA ARG A 218 13.00 3.28 5.29
C ARG A 218 11.99 4.12 6.06
N PHE A 219 11.11 3.45 6.77
CA PHE A 219 10.00 4.09 7.46
C PHE A 219 10.21 3.97 8.97
N ARG A 220 10.23 5.10 9.67
CA ARG A 220 10.38 5.12 11.13
C ARG A 220 9.10 5.63 11.75
N ARG A 221 8.48 4.83 12.61
CA ARG A 221 7.24 5.24 13.30
C ARG A 221 7.49 6.48 14.15
N ALA A 222 6.65 7.49 14.01
CA ALA A 222 6.70 8.66 14.88
C ALA A 222 6.22 8.26 16.28
N LYS A 223 6.99 8.62 17.31
CA LYS A 223 6.55 8.43 18.70
C LYS A 223 5.47 9.46 18.98
N ARG A 224 4.33 9.04 19.53
CA ARG A 224 3.33 9.99 20.02
C ARG A 224 4.00 10.95 21.00
N PRO A 225 3.76 12.27 20.91
CA PRO A 225 4.10 13.16 22.00
C PRO A 225 3.49 12.59 23.27
N TRP A 226 4.27 12.53 24.36
CA TRP A 226 3.73 12.22 25.68
C TRP A 226 2.61 13.22 25.97
N GLN A 227 1.35 12.80 25.83
CA GLN A 227 0.21 13.49 26.40
C GLN A 227 0.17 13.07 27.86
N GLY A 228 0.87 13.81 28.71
CA GLY A 228 0.80 13.64 30.16
C GLY A 228 -0.65 13.73 30.62
N LEU A 229 -1.04 12.77 31.46
CA LEU A 229 -2.23 12.81 32.31
C LEU A 229 -2.24 14.08 33.18
#